data_AF-A0A8T3CT72-F1
#
_entry.id   AF-A0A8T3CT72-F1
#
_cell.length_a   1.000
_cell.length_b   1.000
_cell.length_c   1.000
_cell.angle_alpha   90.00
_cell.angle_beta   90.00
_cell.angle_gamma   90.00
#
_symmetry.space_group_name_H-M   'P 1'
#
loop_
_entity.id
_entity.type
_entity.pdbx_description
1 polymer ?
#
loop_
_entity_poly.entity_id
_entity_poly.type
_entity_poly.pdbx_seq_one_letter_code
_entity_poly.pdbx_strand_id
1 'polypeptide(L)'
;MQKCGCENVIELDWWEENCVPGHDEVTFVCTPAQHWCKRTPMDDNRALWGSWSVLGPCNRFFFAGDTGYCSAFEEIGKRFGPSTWLPFPSERTSPEK
;
A
#
# COMPACT_ATOMS: atom_id res chain seq x y z
N MET A 1 -1.28 -13.09 -10.36
CA MET A 1 -1.53 -12.14 -11.46
C MET A 1 -1.24 -12.76 -12.83
N GLN A 2 -0.11 -13.44 -13.03
CA GLN A 2 0.23 -14.10 -14.31
C GLN A 2 -0.82 -15.11 -14.81
N LYS A 3 -1.40 -15.92 -13.92
CA LYS A 3 -2.49 -16.86 -14.26
C LYS A 3 -3.77 -16.17 -14.78
N CYS A 4 -3.93 -14.87 -14.56
CA CYS A 4 -5.04 -14.09 -15.07
C CYS A 4 -4.72 -13.42 -16.42
N GLY A 5 -3.55 -13.68 -17.02
CA GLY A 5 -3.11 -13.09 -18.29
C GLY A 5 -2.33 -11.77 -18.15
N CYS A 6 -1.98 -11.35 -16.93
CA CYS A 6 -1.14 -10.15 -16.74
C CYS A 6 0.34 -10.50 -16.98
N GLU A 7 0.96 -9.87 -17.99
CA GLU A 7 2.35 -10.16 -18.39
C GLU A 7 3.38 -9.23 -17.73
N ASN A 8 3.03 -7.97 -17.47
CA ASN A 8 3.89 -7.01 -16.79
C ASN A 8 3.45 -6.85 -15.33
N VAL A 9 4.09 -7.60 -14.44
CA VAL A 9 3.79 -7.64 -13.00
C VAL A 9 5.08 -7.52 -12.22
N ILE A 10 5.07 -6.63 -11.24
CA ILE A 10 6.18 -6.40 -10.32
C ILE A 10 5.64 -6.67 -8.92
N GLU A 11 6.25 -7.63 -8.24
CA GLU A 11 5.98 -7.91 -6.83
C GLU A 11 6.99 -7.10 -6.00
N LEU A 12 6.50 -6.46 -4.94
CA LEU A 12 7.30 -5.61 -4.07
C LEU A 12 7.05 -6.01 -2.61
N ASP A 13 8.11 -6.05 -1.82
CA ASP A 13 8.05 -6.08 -0.37
C ASP A 13 7.92 -4.65 0.21
N TRP A 14 7.66 -4.53 1.50
CA TRP A 14 7.61 -3.24 2.16
C TRP A 14 8.93 -2.48 1.99
N TRP A 15 8.79 -1.20 1.69
CA TRP A 15 9.84 -0.25 1.37
C TRP A 15 10.56 -0.48 0.05
N GLU A 16 10.20 -1.52 -0.70
CA GLU A 16 10.64 -1.63 -2.08
C GLU A 16 9.86 -0.67 -2.97
N GLU A 17 10.54 -0.19 -4.00
CA GLU A 17 10.05 0.84 -4.89
C GLU A 17 10.28 0.48 -6.34
N ASN A 18 9.41 0.98 -7.22
CA ASN A 18 9.57 0.85 -8.65
C ASN A 18 8.95 2.02 -9.39
N CYS A 19 9.35 2.21 -10.65
CA CYS A 19 8.75 3.16 -11.57
C CYS A 19 8.05 2.43 -12.71
N VAL A 20 7.16 3.14 -13.40
CA VAL A 20 6.58 2.62 -14.65
C VAL A 20 7.59 2.91 -15.77
N PRO A 21 7.91 1.93 -16.65
CA PRO A 21 8.81 2.18 -17.78
C PRO A 21 8.35 3.37 -18.62
N GLY A 22 9.26 4.33 -18.84
CA GLY A 22 8.96 5.59 -19.54
C GLY A 22 8.47 6.73 -18.64
N HIS A 23 8.32 6.49 -17.33
CA HIS A 23 7.91 7.45 -16.32
C HIS A 23 8.77 7.34 -15.05
N ASP A 24 10.09 7.42 -15.21
CA ASP A 24 11.07 7.24 -14.11
C ASP A 24 10.99 8.32 -13.02
N GLU A 25 10.32 9.43 -13.33
CA GLU A 25 10.06 10.53 -12.41
C GLU A 25 8.97 10.24 -11.37
N VAL A 26 8.20 9.16 -11.56
CA VAL A 26 7.14 8.74 -10.64
C VAL A 26 7.50 7.41 -9.99
N THR A 27 7.76 7.45 -8.69
CA THR A 27 8.13 6.29 -7.89
C THR A 27 6.94 5.78 -7.10
N PHE A 28 6.66 4.49 -7.23
CA PHE A 28 5.68 3.77 -6.44
C PHE A 28 6.42 2.98 -5.37
N VAL A 29 6.10 3.22 -4.10
CA VAL A 29 6.69 2.53 -2.95
C VAL A 29 5.61 1.72 -2.26
N CYS A 30 5.84 0.43 -2.08
CA CYS A 30 5.00 -0.39 -1.21
C CYS A 30 5.36 -0.05 0.24
N THR A 31 4.40 0.40 1.04
CA THR A 31 4.63 0.82 2.43
C THR A 31 3.88 -0.08 3.41
N PRO A 32 4.34 -0.22 4.66
CA PRO A 32 3.67 -1.11 5.61
C PRO A 32 2.24 -0.65 5.91
N ALA A 33 1.39 -1.63 6.24
CA ALA A 33 0.04 -1.40 6.72
C ALA A 33 -0.31 -2.44 7.79
N GLN A 34 -1.31 -2.14 8.62
CA GLN A 34 -1.81 -3.07 9.62
C GLN A 34 -3.07 -3.76 9.11
N HIS A 35 -2.87 -4.88 8.41
CA HIS A 35 -3.94 -5.71 7.86
C HIS A 35 -3.58 -7.20 7.85
N TRP A 36 -4.42 -8.01 7.22
CA TRP A 36 -4.22 -9.44 6.98
C TRP A 36 -4.79 -9.78 5.60
N CYS A 37 -4.42 -10.93 5.02
CA CYS A 37 -5.04 -11.37 3.78
C CYS A 37 -5.57 -12.80 3.89
N LYS A 38 -6.68 -13.07 3.18
CA LYS A 38 -7.25 -14.41 3.03
C LYS A 38 -8.15 -14.44 1.81
N ARG A 39 -8.02 -15.47 0.97
CA ARG A 39 -8.84 -15.69 -0.23
C ARG A 39 -9.43 -17.09 -0.29
N THR A 40 -8.88 -18.04 0.44
CA THR A 40 -9.34 -19.43 0.57
C THR A 40 -9.27 -19.84 2.05
N PRO A 41 -9.91 -20.96 2.46
CA PRO A 41 -9.94 -21.33 3.87
C PRO A 41 -8.58 -21.55 4.54
N MET A 42 -7.52 -21.85 3.75
CA MET A 42 -6.19 -22.25 4.21
C MET A 42 -5.07 -21.34 3.69
N ASP A 43 -5.36 -20.09 3.33
CA ASP A 43 -4.37 -19.15 2.80
C ASP A 43 -4.21 -17.85 3.60
N ASP A 44 -4.49 -17.91 4.90
CA ASP A 44 -4.22 -16.82 5.82
C ASP A 44 -2.79 -16.29 5.65
N ASN A 45 -2.68 -14.99 5.37
CA ASN A 45 -1.43 -14.22 5.27
C ASN A 45 -0.41 -14.71 4.23
N ARG A 46 -0.83 -15.41 3.17
CA ARG A 46 0.08 -15.87 2.11
C ARG A 46 0.50 -14.79 1.11
N ALA A 47 -0.23 -13.68 1.04
CA ALA A 47 0.13 -12.50 0.25
C ALA A 47 0.42 -11.31 1.17
N LEU A 48 1.41 -10.50 0.81
CA LEU A 48 1.71 -9.28 1.55
C LEU A 48 0.55 -8.29 1.44
N TRP A 49 0.22 -7.63 2.54
CA TRP A 49 -0.68 -6.47 2.59
C TRP A 49 0.15 -5.22 2.79
N GLY A 50 -0.33 -4.07 2.33
CA GLY A 50 0.44 -2.84 2.42
C GLY A 50 -0.38 -1.63 2.02
N SER A 51 0.22 -0.48 2.24
CA SER A 51 -0.18 0.81 1.70
C SER A 51 0.73 1.15 0.51
N TRP A 52 0.42 2.24 -0.19
CA TRP A 52 1.21 2.73 -1.32
C TRP A 52 1.51 4.21 -1.17
N SER A 53 2.79 4.55 -1.29
CA SER A 53 3.24 5.93 -1.46
C SER A 53 3.64 6.16 -2.91
N VAL A 54 3.04 7.16 -3.56
CA VAL A 54 3.37 7.54 -4.93
C VAL A 54 4.06 8.91 -4.89
N LEU A 55 5.32 8.95 -5.33
CA LEU A 55 6.18 10.11 -5.27
C LEU A 55 6.42 10.61 -6.69
N GLY A 56 5.84 11.75 -7.02
CA GLY A 56 6.13 12.47 -8.26
C GLY A 56 7.02 13.70 -7.99
N PRO A 57 7.45 14.40 -9.06
CA PRO A 57 8.33 15.56 -8.94
C PRO A 57 7.71 16.72 -8.16
N CYS A 58 6.40 16.91 -8.33
CA CYS A 58 5.66 18.03 -7.72
C CYS A 58 4.62 17.60 -6.69
N ASN A 59 4.15 16.35 -6.77
CA ASN A 59 3.03 15.86 -5.96
C ASN A 59 3.39 14.53 -5.31
N ARG A 60 2.87 14.31 -4.11
CA ARG A 60 3.01 13.06 -3.37
C ARG A 60 1.63 12.58 -2.97
N PHE A 61 1.32 11.33 -3.25
CA PHE A 61 0.06 10.71 -2.90
C PHE A 61 0.30 9.53 -1.98
N PHE A 62 -0.58 9.37 -1.00
CA PHE A 62 -0.57 8.22 -0.13
C PHE A 62 -1.92 7.53 -0.16
N PHE A 63 -1.89 6.21 -0.39
CA PHE A 63 -3.05 5.33 -0.35
C PHE A 63 -2.85 4.31 0.78
N ALA A 64 -3.66 4.44 1.84
CA ALA A 64 -3.52 3.63 3.04
C ALA A 64 -3.87 2.14 2.84
N GLY A 65 -4.69 1.82 1.84
CA GLY A 65 -5.31 0.50 1.74
C GLY A 65 -6.30 0.23 2.88
N ASP A 66 -6.58 -1.04 3.12
CA ASP A 66 -7.44 -1.49 4.23
C ASP A 66 -6.62 -1.56 5.53
N THR A 67 -6.39 -0.42 6.18
CA THR A 67 -5.62 -0.37 7.43
C THR A 67 -6.29 0.52 8.47
N GLY A 68 -6.23 0.10 9.73
CA GLY A 68 -6.49 0.97 10.88
C GLY A 68 -5.29 1.90 11.15
N TYR A 69 -5.51 2.93 11.98
CA TYR A 69 -4.45 3.87 12.35
C TYR A 69 -3.37 3.13 13.15
N CYS A 70 -2.12 3.22 12.72
CA CYS A 70 -0.98 2.50 13.29
C CYS A 70 0.32 3.31 13.21
N SER A 71 1.38 2.85 13.87
CA SER A 71 2.68 3.54 13.88
C SER A 71 3.34 3.65 12.50
N ALA A 72 2.94 2.80 11.55
CA ALA A 72 3.45 2.85 10.17
C ALA A 72 3.19 4.21 9.50
N PHE A 73 2.06 4.86 9.80
CA PHE A 73 1.75 6.19 9.25
C PHE A 73 2.78 7.25 9.65
N GLU A 74 3.26 7.19 10.91
CA GLU A 74 4.28 8.12 11.40
C GLU A 74 5.63 7.86 10.72
N GLU A 75 6.00 6.60 10.53
CA GLU A 75 7.22 6.20 9.83
C GLU A 75 7.21 6.64 8.36
N ILE A 76 6.09 6.41 7.66
CA ILE A 76 5.86 6.84 6.28
C ILE A 76 5.92 8.37 6.17
N GLY A 77 5.29 9.08 7.10
CA GLY A 77 5.33 10.54 7.17
C GLY A 77 6.74 11.09 7.42
N LYS A 78 7.55 10.43 8.25
CA LYS A 78 8.96 10.79 8.47
C LYS A 78 9.82 10.57 7.23
N ARG A 79 9.57 9.48 6.48
CA ARG A 79 10.39 9.11 5.32
C ARG A 79 10.05 9.91 4.06
N PHE A 80 8.75 10.15 3.82
CA PHE A 80 8.28 10.77 2.57
C PHE A 80 7.70 12.18 2.75
N GLY A 81 7.60 12.69 3.99
CA GLY A 81 7.12 14.03 4.24
C GLY A 81 5.62 14.22 3.95
N PRO A 82 5.14 15.47 3.97
CA PRO A 82 3.72 15.77 3.79
C PRO A 82 3.24 15.29 2.41
N SER A 83 2.18 14.50 2.42
CA SER A 83 1.55 13.92 1.22
C SER A 83 0.09 14.36 1.15
N THR A 84 -0.47 14.42 -0.06
CA THR A 84 -1.92 14.52 -0.21
C THR A 84 -2.53 13.16 0.15
N TRP A 85 -3.18 13.10 1.32
CA TRP A 85 -3.83 11.90 1.84
C TRP A 85 -5.15 11.65 1.09
N LEU A 86 -5.31 10.46 0.48
CA LEU A 86 -6.63 9.99 0.07
C LEU A 86 -7.36 9.39 1.28
N PRO A 87 -8.68 9.62 1.41
CA PRO A 87 -9.40 9.37 2.64
C PRO A 87 -9.40 7.89 3.01
N PHE A 88 -9.09 7.65 4.29
CA PHE A 88 -9.31 6.42 5.04
C PHE A 88 -10.65 5.77 4.64
N PRO A 89 -10.71 4.46 4.32
CA PRO A 89 -11.98 3.75 4.35
C PRO A 89 -12.44 3.70 5.81
N SER A 90 -13.25 4.67 6.23
CA SER A 90 -13.89 4.63 7.54
C SER A 90 -15.11 3.71 7.48
N GLU A 91 -14.95 2.38 7.58
CA GLU A 91 -16.05 1.55 8.05
C GLU A 91 -15.60 0.31 8.84
N ARG A 92 -16.21 0.22 10.04
CA ARG A 92 -16.51 -0.97 10.84
C ARG A 92 -15.57 -1.34 11.99
N THR A 93 -15.52 -0.46 13.00
CA THR A 93 -15.47 -0.90 14.41
C THR A 93 -16.81 -0.62 15.09
N SER A 94 -17.72 -1.59 15.06
CA SER A 94 -18.68 -1.79 16.15
C SER A 94 -18.37 -3.15 16.77
N PRO A 95 -17.72 -3.21 17.94
CA PRO A 95 -17.89 -4.36 18.80
C PRO A 95 -19.24 -4.20 19.51
N GLU A 96 -20.28 -4.86 19.00
CA GLU A 96 -21.33 -5.33 19.91
C GLU A 96 -20.76 -6.50 20.70
N LYS A 97 -20.31 -6.21 21.93
CA LYS A 97 -20.69 -6.90 23.18
C LYS A 97 -19.99 -6.26 24.38
#